data_AF-A0AAE1QFR5-F1
#
_entry.id   AF-A0AAE1QFR5-F1
#
_cell.length_a   1.000
_cell.length_b   1.000
_cell.length_c   1.000
_cell.angle_alpha   90.00
_cell.angle_beta   90.00
_cell.angle_gamma   90.00
#
_symmetry.space_group_name_H-M   'P 1'
#
loop_
_entity.id
_entity.type
_entity.pdbx_description
1 polymer ?
#
loop_
_entity_poly.entity_id
_entity_poly.type
_entity_poly.pdbx_seq_one_letter_code
_entity_poly.pdbx_strand_id
1 'polypeptide(L)'
;MSSLLLLVIFCLPAITVAQEGMWTTLYSGALQTGERFDTHDYQPDLATLGFDDKTTSVCAAGIWILYEHHDYNSGGFGAITPVVSDSGCIDLPTDMIGKVSSVRQAGSPSDPARSSLTLYSYTNYRSTEFYMTRDWPNLGAFNDEAYSAILTGSQPWTVYTYENYQGSGTCLQPEQEVMVDGELVGVGLFPTYSELGSSGSIRSVRQGCD
;
A
#
# COMPACT_ATOMS: atom_id res chain seq x y z
N MET A 1 6.21 27.25 -62.73
CA MET A 1 6.83 27.57 -61.43
C MET A 1 6.03 26.81 -60.37
N SER A 2 6.44 25.58 -60.07
CA SER A 2 5.75 24.71 -59.12
C SER A 2 6.50 24.79 -57.79
N SER A 3 5.89 25.43 -56.80
CA SER A 3 6.48 25.60 -55.47
C SER A 3 6.24 24.32 -54.67
N LEU A 4 7.32 23.61 -54.34
CA LEU A 4 7.30 22.41 -53.50
C LEU A 4 7.17 22.86 -52.03
N LEU A 5 6.02 22.60 -51.41
CA LEU A 5 5.77 22.93 -50.01
C LEU A 5 6.46 21.88 -49.12
N LEU A 6 7.54 22.29 -48.45
CA LEU A 6 8.27 21.45 -47.49
C LEU A 6 7.44 21.36 -46.18
N LEU A 7 6.94 20.17 -45.86
CA LEU A 7 6.23 19.92 -44.60
C LEU A 7 7.27 19.67 -43.49
N VAL A 8 7.53 20.68 -42.65
CA VAL A 8 8.37 20.53 -41.47
C VAL A 8 7.52 19.88 -40.36
N ILE A 9 7.71 18.59 -40.14
CA ILE A 9 7.10 17.87 -39.03
C ILE A 9 7.86 18.25 -37.76
N PHE A 10 7.28 19.14 -36.96
CA PHE A 10 7.73 19.37 -35.59
C PHE A 10 7.31 18.18 -34.72
N CYS A 11 8.27 17.29 -34.44
CA CYS A 11 8.11 16.29 -33.39
C CYS A 11 8.22 17.03 -32.04
N LEU A 12 7.08 17.45 -31.49
CA LEU A 12 7.03 17.96 -30.13
C LEU A 12 7.42 16.82 -29.18
N PRO A 13 8.27 17.07 -28.17
CA PRO A 13 8.52 16.06 -27.14
C PRO A 13 7.20 15.75 -26.45
N ALA A 14 6.90 14.46 -26.30
CA ALA A 14 5.81 14.01 -25.45
C ALA A 14 6.05 14.61 -24.07
N ILE A 15 5.14 15.47 -23.62
CA ILE A 15 5.09 15.89 -22.23
C ILE A 15 4.73 14.63 -21.45
N THR A 16 5.73 14.00 -20.84
CA THR A 16 5.50 12.98 -19.82
C THR A 16 4.80 13.71 -18.68
N VAL A 17 3.49 13.47 -18.53
CA VAL A 17 2.79 13.77 -17.29
C VAL A 17 3.58 13.08 -16.19
N ALA A 18 4.05 13.84 -15.20
CA ALA A 18 4.62 13.24 -13.99
C ALA A 18 3.57 12.26 -13.47
N GLN A 19 3.94 10.99 -13.29
CA GLN A 19 2.98 9.97 -12.87
C GLN A 19 2.61 10.25 -11.41
N GLU A 20 1.48 10.95 -11.22
CA GLU A 20 0.90 11.28 -9.91
C GLU A 20 0.36 10.01 -9.25
N GLY A 21 0.72 9.78 -7.99
CA GLY A 21 0.27 8.69 -7.16
C GLY A 21 1.39 8.05 -6.34
N MET A 22 1.02 6.99 -5.62
CA MET A 22 1.98 6.19 -4.87
C MET A 22 2.93 5.45 -5.83
N TRP A 23 4.19 5.33 -5.43
CA TRP A 23 5.21 4.64 -6.24
C TRP A 23 6.28 4.02 -5.35
N THR A 24 6.91 2.95 -5.85
CA THR A 24 8.12 2.41 -5.24
C THR A 24 9.13 2.00 -6.30
N THR A 25 10.40 2.15 -5.92
CA THR A 25 11.55 1.70 -6.68
C THR A 25 12.37 0.76 -5.81
N LEU A 26 12.52 -0.48 -6.25
CA LEU A 26 13.34 -1.51 -5.62
C LEU A 26 14.73 -1.52 -6.23
N TYR A 27 15.77 -1.66 -5.39
CA TYR A 27 17.16 -1.68 -5.81
C TYR A 27 17.86 -2.95 -5.32
N SER A 28 18.68 -3.56 -6.17
CA SER A 28 19.39 -4.80 -5.81
C SER A 28 20.58 -4.59 -4.87
N GLY A 29 21.08 -3.35 -4.74
CA GLY A 29 22.17 -2.98 -3.85
C GLY A 29 21.73 -2.02 -2.75
N ALA A 30 22.55 -1.92 -1.71
CA ALA A 30 22.39 -0.91 -0.65
C ALA A 30 22.61 0.51 -1.20
N LEU A 31 22.09 1.52 -0.50
CA LEU A 31 22.18 2.93 -0.86
C LEU A 31 21.70 3.21 -2.30
N GLN A 32 20.63 2.51 -2.70
CA GLN A 32 19.96 2.69 -3.99
C GLN A 32 20.89 2.44 -5.19
N THR A 33 21.74 1.42 -5.08
CA THR A 33 22.66 0.99 -6.15
C THR A 33 22.20 -0.30 -6.82
N GLY A 34 22.83 -0.65 -7.95
CA GLY A 34 22.59 -1.92 -8.64
C GLY A 34 21.43 -1.89 -9.64
N GLU A 35 20.83 -3.05 -9.88
CA GLU A 35 19.64 -3.19 -10.73
C GLU A 35 18.45 -2.49 -10.07
N ARG A 36 17.55 -1.95 -10.89
CA ARG A 36 16.39 -1.17 -10.47
C ARG A 36 15.12 -1.76 -11.03
N PHE A 37 14.06 -1.79 -10.23
CA PHE A 37 12.70 -2.11 -10.65
C PHE A 37 11.71 -1.07 -10.11
N ASP A 38 10.87 -0.53 -10.99
CA ASP A 38 9.88 0.51 -10.66
C ASP A 38 8.46 -0.02 -10.78
N THR A 39 7.61 0.33 -9.83
CA THR A 39 6.19 0.01 -9.91
C THR A 39 5.30 1.05 -9.21
N HIS A 40 4.11 1.21 -9.76
CA HIS A 40 2.99 1.94 -9.16
C HIS A 40 1.83 1.00 -8.77
N ASP A 41 1.99 -0.28 -9.09
CA ASP A 41 0.97 -1.31 -8.93
C ASP A 41 1.49 -2.45 -8.06
N TYR A 42 0.55 -3.29 -7.65
CA TYR A 42 0.84 -4.51 -6.92
C TYR A 42 1.65 -5.47 -7.80
N GLN A 43 2.64 -6.11 -7.21
CA GLN A 43 3.44 -7.15 -7.84
C GLN A 43 3.37 -8.41 -6.96
N PRO A 44 2.49 -9.37 -7.28
CA PRO A 44 2.34 -10.60 -6.49
C PRO A 44 3.53 -11.55 -6.62
N ASP A 45 4.30 -11.45 -7.71
CA ASP A 45 5.44 -12.33 -7.97
C ASP A 45 6.50 -11.60 -8.82
N LEU A 46 7.58 -11.15 -8.16
CA LEU A 46 8.71 -10.48 -8.78
C LEU A 46 9.58 -11.43 -9.63
N ALA A 47 9.45 -12.75 -9.49
CA ALA A 47 10.18 -13.72 -10.31
C ALA A 47 9.73 -13.67 -11.76
N THR A 48 8.43 -13.43 -11.99
CA THR A 48 7.87 -13.22 -13.32
C THR A 48 8.46 -11.98 -14.03
N LEU A 49 9.06 -11.06 -13.25
CA LEU A 49 9.67 -9.81 -13.71
C LEU A 49 11.20 -9.86 -13.67
N GLY A 50 11.79 -10.98 -13.24
CA GLY A 50 13.24 -11.16 -13.13
C GLY A 50 13.89 -10.36 -11.99
N PHE A 51 13.13 -9.98 -10.96
CA PHE A 51 13.61 -9.16 -9.83
C PHE A 51 13.43 -9.83 -8.45
N ASP A 52 13.12 -11.12 -8.43
CA ASP A 52 12.94 -11.91 -7.21
C ASP A 52 14.21 -12.02 -6.37
N ASP A 53 14.07 -11.95 -5.04
CA ASP A 53 15.17 -12.10 -4.07
C ASP A 53 16.37 -11.16 -4.32
N LYS A 54 16.14 -10.01 -4.95
CA LYS A 54 17.22 -9.03 -5.24
C LYS A 54 17.22 -7.85 -4.30
N THR A 55 16.05 -7.40 -3.85
CA THR A 55 15.91 -6.09 -3.22
C THR A 55 16.75 -5.97 -1.95
N THR A 56 17.62 -4.97 -1.90
CA THR A 56 18.46 -4.63 -0.74
C THR A 56 18.15 -3.21 -0.22
N SER A 57 17.68 -2.32 -1.08
CA SER A 57 17.22 -0.99 -0.68
C SER A 57 16.01 -0.54 -1.53
N VAL A 58 15.27 0.44 -1.03
CA VAL A 58 14.00 0.87 -1.62
C VAL A 58 13.83 2.39 -1.51
N CYS A 59 13.25 3.01 -2.53
CA CYS A 59 12.65 4.33 -2.44
C CYS A 59 11.15 4.21 -2.61
N ALA A 60 10.37 5.04 -1.91
CA ALA A 60 8.92 5.00 -2.04
C ALA A 60 8.27 6.35 -1.73
N ALA A 61 7.11 6.59 -2.34
CA ALA A 61 6.15 7.57 -1.89
C ALA A 61 4.81 6.88 -1.57
N GLY A 62 4.26 7.19 -0.39
CA GLY A 62 3.07 6.56 0.15
C GLY A 62 3.39 5.38 1.06
N ILE A 63 2.49 4.40 1.07
CA ILE A 63 2.58 3.22 1.93
C ILE A 63 2.80 2.00 1.03
N TRP A 64 3.97 1.40 1.12
CA TRP A 64 4.33 0.18 0.39
C TRP A 64 4.67 -0.93 1.36
N ILE A 65 4.35 -2.17 0.99
CA ILE A 65 4.57 -3.33 1.83
C ILE A 65 5.36 -4.34 1.02
N LEU A 66 6.54 -4.69 1.53
CA LEU A 66 7.46 -5.64 0.91
C LEU A 66 7.38 -6.98 1.65
N TYR A 67 7.30 -8.08 0.91
CA TYR A 67 7.10 -9.42 1.47
C TYR A 67 8.21 -10.38 1.02
N GLU A 68 8.64 -11.25 1.95
CA GLU A 68 9.63 -12.30 1.69
C GLU A 68 9.14 -13.39 0.71
N HIS A 69 7.83 -13.57 0.60
CA HIS A 69 7.25 -14.58 -0.29
C HIS A 69 6.30 -13.95 -1.30
N HIS A 70 6.05 -14.69 -2.38
CA HIS A 70 5.01 -14.40 -3.35
C HIS A 70 3.61 -14.24 -2.72
N ASP A 71 2.69 -13.67 -3.49
CA ASP A 71 1.28 -13.50 -3.13
C ASP A 71 1.10 -12.84 -1.76
N TYR A 72 1.95 -11.87 -1.44
CA TYR A 72 1.86 -11.04 -0.23
C TYR A 72 1.94 -11.86 1.07
N ASN A 73 2.82 -12.87 1.10
CA ASN A 73 2.94 -13.83 2.20
C ASN A 73 1.60 -14.54 2.52
N SER A 74 0.86 -14.98 1.49
CA SER A 74 -0.47 -15.60 1.64
C SER A 74 -0.51 -16.82 2.57
N GLY A 75 0.61 -17.51 2.77
CA GLY A 75 0.77 -18.60 3.73
C GLY A 75 0.79 -18.17 5.21
N GLY A 76 0.79 -16.87 5.51
CA GLY A 76 0.73 -16.33 6.88
C GLY A 76 2.08 -16.29 7.62
N PHE A 77 3.19 -16.56 6.94
CA PHE A 77 4.55 -16.52 7.48
C PHE A 77 5.49 -15.72 6.56
N GLY A 78 6.75 -15.58 6.93
CA GLY A 78 7.75 -14.81 6.19
C GLY A 78 7.90 -13.37 6.72
N ALA A 79 9.07 -12.81 6.50
CA ALA A 79 9.41 -11.44 6.83
C ALA A 79 8.61 -10.44 5.97
N ILE A 80 8.47 -9.24 6.51
CA ILE A 80 7.70 -8.15 5.91
C ILE A 80 8.31 -6.82 6.34
N THR A 81 8.31 -5.85 5.44
CA THR A 81 8.68 -4.47 5.77
C THR A 81 7.64 -3.51 5.18
N PRO A 82 6.79 -2.89 6.00
CA PRO A 82 6.03 -1.71 5.57
C PRO A 82 6.98 -0.52 5.46
N VAL A 83 6.88 0.21 4.36
CA VAL A 83 7.63 1.41 4.03
C VAL A 83 6.62 2.54 3.90
N VAL A 84 6.64 3.46 4.85
CA VAL A 84 5.82 4.68 4.83
C VAL A 84 6.77 5.85 4.61
N SER A 85 6.64 6.54 3.48
CA SER A 85 7.64 7.54 3.09
C SER A 85 7.10 8.65 2.17
N ASP A 86 7.73 9.81 2.26
CA ASP A 86 7.47 11.03 1.49
C ASP A 86 8.46 11.20 0.32
N SER A 87 8.64 10.14 -0.49
CA SER A 87 9.70 10.03 -1.52
C SER A 87 11.10 9.78 -0.95
N GLY A 88 11.19 9.25 0.26
CA GLY A 88 12.45 8.86 0.89
C GLY A 88 12.93 7.48 0.46
N CYS A 89 14.16 7.16 0.86
CA CYS A 89 14.79 5.87 0.58
C CYS A 89 15.41 5.27 1.84
N ILE A 90 15.38 3.95 1.95
CA ILE A 90 15.96 3.19 3.05
C ILE A 90 16.70 1.96 2.52
N ASP A 91 17.70 1.52 3.28
CA ASP A 91 18.21 0.14 3.18
C ASP A 91 17.25 -0.79 3.93
N LEU A 92 17.03 -1.98 3.38
CA LEU A 92 16.15 -2.95 4.02
C LEU A 92 16.78 -3.52 5.30
N PRO A 93 15.96 -3.91 6.29
CA PRO A 93 16.46 -4.62 7.46
C PRO A 93 17.09 -5.95 7.05
N THR A 94 18.01 -6.45 7.88
CA THR A 94 18.86 -7.62 7.56
C THR A 94 18.08 -8.90 7.24
N ASP A 95 16.87 -9.04 7.77
CA ASP A 95 15.98 -10.18 7.54
C ASP A 95 15.24 -10.13 6.20
N MET A 96 15.29 -8.99 5.49
CA MET A 96 14.64 -8.73 4.20
C MET A 96 15.61 -8.49 3.03
N ILE A 97 16.89 -8.22 3.31
CA ILE A 97 17.90 -8.03 2.26
C ILE A 97 17.98 -9.28 1.37
N GLY A 98 17.78 -9.07 0.06
CA GLY A 98 17.87 -10.12 -0.96
C GLY A 98 16.79 -11.20 -0.85
N LYS A 99 15.60 -10.83 -0.39
CA LYS A 99 14.50 -11.79 -0.14
C LYS A 99 13.11 -11.32 -0.58
N VAL A 100 12.98 -10.11 -1.11
CA VAL A 100 11.66 -9.58 -1.47
C VAL A 100 11.16 -10.27 -2.73
N SER A 101 10.02 -10.94 -2.65
CA SER A 101 9.37 -11.63 -3.78
C SER A 101 8.04 -11.03 -4.19
N SER A 102 7.41 -10.22 -3.34
CA SER A 102 6.19 -9.50 -3.71
C SER A 102 6.08 -8.14 -3.01
N VAL A 103 5.35 -7.22 -3.63
CA VAL A 103 5.08 -5.88 -3.09
C VAL A 103 3.65 -5.43 -3.37
N ARG A 104 3.06 -4.64 -2.46
CA ARG A 104 1.80 -3.93 -2.72
C ARG A 104 1.76 -2.58 -2.00
N GLN A 105 1.01 -1.61 -2.54
CA GLN A 105 0.71 -0.40 -1.79
C GLN A 105 -0.53 -0.57 -0.90
N ALA A 106 -0.70 0.32 0.08
CA ALA A 106 -1.93 0.47 0.85
C ALA A 106 -2.50 1.88 0.67
N GLY A 107 -3.83 1.98 0.59
CA GLY A 107 -4.52 3.23 0.28
C GLY A 107 -4.90 3.34 -1.20
N SER A 108 -5.32 4.54 -1.61
CA SER A 108 -5.75 4.78 -2.99
C SER A 108 -4.53 5.06 -3.90
N PRO A 109 -4.31 4.29 -4.99
CA PRO A 109 -3.20 4.52 -5.92
C PRO A 109 -3.20 5.91 -6.55
N SER A 110 -4.39 6.42 -6.87
CA SER A 110 -4.59 7.63 -7.68
C SER A 110 -4.96 8.86 -6.86
N ASP A 111 -5.11 8.72 -5.55
CA ASP A 111 -5.59 9.78 -4.65
C ASP A 111 -5.04 9.50 -3.24
N PRO A 112 -3.75 9.76 -2.98
CA PRO A 112 -3.09 9.35 -1.75
C PRO A 112 -3.75 9.88 -0.48
N ALA A 113 -4.37 11.07 -0.52
CA ALA A 113 -5.09 11.65 0.60
C ALA A 113 -6.49 11.07 0.83
N ARG A 114 -7.01 10.24 -0.09
CA ARG A 114 -8.32 9.60 0.06
C ARG A 114 -8.39 8.82 1.36
N SER A 115 -9.38 9.17 2.19
CA SER A 115 -9.65 8.37 3.38
C SER A 115 -10.06 6.96 2.98
N SER A 116 -9.29 5.99 3.45
CA SER A 116 -9.56 4.58 3.21
C SER A 116 -9.14 3.73 4.40
N LEU A 117 -9.78 2.58 4.52
CA LEU A 117 -9.41 1.52 5.43
C LEU A 117 -9.16 0.26 4.60
N THR A 118 -8.03 -0.38 4.82
CA THR A 118 -7.72 -1.68 4.22
C THR A 118 -7.58 -2.70 5.34
N LEU A 119 -8.43 -3.72 5.35
CA LEU A 119 -8.34 -4.84 6.29
C LEU A 119 -7.59 -6.00 5.65
N TYR A 120 -6.83 -6.77 6.44
CA TYR A 120 -6.05 -7.90 5.96
C TYR A 120 -6.33 -9.16 6.78
N SER A 121 -6.29 -10.31 6.10
CA SER A 121 -6.65 -11.62 6.68
C SER A 121 -5.62 -12.22 7.64
N TYR A 122 -4.44 -11.63 7.74
CA TYR A 122 -3.38 -12.06 8.66
C TYR A 122 -2.72 -10.86 9.35
N THR A 123 -1.91 -11.14 10.37
CA THR A 123 -1.08 -10.12 11.04
C THR A 123 -0.06 -9.51 10.09
N ASN A 124 0.37 -8.30 10.41
CA ASN A 124 1.25 -7.47 9.60
C ASN A 124 0.81 -7.46 8.13
N TYR A 125 -0.45 -7.17 7.85
CA TYR A 125 -0.91 -6.83 6.50
C TYR A 125 -0.61 -7.92 5.46
N ARG A 126 -0.77 -9.20 5.80
CA ARG A 126 -0.49 -10.33 4.88
C ARG A 126 -1.75 -10.82 4.20
N SER A 127 -1.56 -11.56 3.11
CA SER A 127 -2.62 -12.30 2.42
C SER A 127 -3.74 -11.38 1.90
N THR A 128 -4.94 -11.94 1.74
CA THR A 128 -6.14 -11.28 1.20
C THR A 128 -6.45 -9.98 1.94
N GLU A 129 -6.80 -8.95 1.18
CA GLU A 129 -7.21 -7.64 1.69
C GLU A 129 -8.66 -7.30 1.34
N PHE A 130 -9.25 -6.39 2.11
CA PHE A 130 -10.51 -5.74 1.82
C PHE A 130 -10.32 -4.22 1.92
N TYR A 131 -10.20 -3.57 0.76
CA TYR A 131 -10.05 -2.13 0.63
C TYR A 131 -11.41 -1.42 0.59
N MET A 132 -11.56 -0.32 1.33
CA MET A 132 -12.78 0.48 1.30
C MET A 132 -12.58 1.95 1.60
N THR A 133 -13.50 2.76 1.07
CA THR A 133 -13.51 4.24 1.17
C THR A 133 -14.85 4.80 1.64
N ARG A 134 -15.77 3.92 2.05
CA ARG A 134 -17.11 4.26 2.57
C ARG A 134 -17.52 3.26 3.65
N ASP A 135 -18.57 3.59 4.37
CA ASP A 135 -19.16 2.68 5.37
C ASP A 135 -19.62 1.35 4.74
N TRP A 136 -19.46 0.28 5.52
CA TRP A 136 -19.92 -1.06 5.17
C TRP A 136 -20.66 -1.67 6.36
N PRO A 137 -21.99 -1.83 6.28
CA PRO A 137 -22.77 -2.46 7.35
C PRO A 137 -22.55 -3.97 7.44
N ASN A 138 -21.92 -4.59 6.45
CA ASN A 138 -21.62 -6.01 6.42
C ASN A 138 -20.40 -6.24 5.51
N LEU A 139 -19.34 -6.91 5.98
CA LEU A 139 -18.14 -7.23 5.20
C LEU A 139 -18.31 -8.50 4.34
N GLY A 140 -19.45 -9.19 4.45
CA GLY A 140 -19.82 -10.33 3.65
C GLY A 140 -18.86 -11.51 3.85
N ALA A 141 -18.22 -11.96 2.77
CA ALA A 141 -17.24 -13.04 2.82
C ALA A 141 -15.99 -12.71 3.64
N PHE A 142 -15.77 -11.44 4.00
CA PHE A 142 -14.65 -11.00 4.84
C PHE A 142 -15.04 -10.83 6.32
N ASN A 143 -16.27 -11.18 6.71
CA ASN A 143 -16.68 -11.16 8.11
C ASN A 143 -15.78 -12.09 8.96
N ASP A 144 -15.29 -11.56 10.08
CA ASP A 144 -14.39 -12.25 11.03
C ASP A 144 -13.01 -12.66 10.45
N GLU A 145 -12.66 -12.16 9.26
CA GLU A 145 -11.37 -12.43 8.63
C GLU A 145 -10.31 -11.37 8.98
N ALA A 146 -10.70 -10.20 9.51
CA ALA A 146 -9.76 -9.09 9.72
C ALA A 146 -8.80 -9.33 10.91
N TYR A 147 -7.50 -9.41 10.61
CA TYR A 147 -6.42 -9.58 11.59
C TYR A 147 -5.46 -8.39 11.69
N SER A 148 -5.41 -7.53 10.68
CA SER A 148 -4.65 -6.29 10.72
C SER A 148 -5.28 -5.28 9.78
N ALA A 149 -4.91 -4.00 9.91
CA ALA A 149 -5.46 -2.95 9.08
C ALA A 149 -4.44 -1.85 8.80
N ILE A 150 -4.61 -1.20 7.64
CA ILE A 150 -3.96 0.08 7.34
C ILE A 150 -5.04 1.10 7.05
N LEU A 151 -4.97 2.23 7.74
CA LEU A 151 -5.78 3.41 7.50
C LEU A 151 -4.95 4.42 6.71
N THR A 152 -5.53 5.00 5.67
CA THR A 152 -4.95 6.15 4.95
C THR A 152 -5.91 7.32 4.93
N GLY A 153 -5.37 8.54 4.84
CA GLY A 153 -6.12 9.79 4.83
C GLY A 153 -6.37 10.36 6.23
N SER A 154 -7.10 11.47 6.30
CA SER A 154 -7.26 12.26 7.54
C SER A 154 -8.44 11.87 8.42
N GLN A 155 -9.38 11.07 7.90
CA GLN A 155 -10.58 10.67 8.65
C GLN A 155 -10.33 9.36 9.41
N PRO A 156 -10.71 9.30 10.70
CA PRO A 156 -10.65 8.07 11.46
C PRO A 156 -11.76 7.11 11.02
N TRP A 157 -11.67 5.85 11.47
CA TRP A 157 -12.64 4.79 11.18
C TRP A 157 -12.99 4.03 12.44
N THR A 158 -14.22 3.52 12.55
CA THR A 158 -14.62 2.58 13.59
C THR A 158 -14.88 1.21 12.99
N VAL A 159 -14.26 0.18 13.56
CA VAL A 159 -14.51 -1.23 13.25
C VAL A 159 -15.43 -1.84 14.31
N TYR A 160 -16.44 -2.61 13.89
CA TYR A 160 -17.47 -3.14 14.78
C TYR A 160 -17.52 -4.67 14.74
N THR A 161 -17.78 -5.28 15.89
CA THR A 161 -17.81 -6.74 16.00
C THR A 161 -19.03 -7.38 15.34
N TYR A 162 -20.13 -6.65 15.20
CA TYR A 162 -21.35 -7.15 14.54
C TYR A 162 -21.68 -6.33 13.30
N GLU A 163 -22.60 -6.89 12.50
CA GLU A 163 -23.16 -6.19 11.35
C GLU A 163 -23.97 -4.96 11.78
N ASN A 164 -24.19 -4.04 10.83
CA ASN A 164 -24.95 -2.82 10.99
C ASN A 164 -24.45 -1.91 12.13
N TYR A 165 -23.12 -1.86 12.31
CA TYR A 165 -22.43 -0.98 13.27
C TYR A 165 -22.79 -1.28 14.74
N GLN A 166 -23.01 -2.57 15.05
CA GLN A 166 -23.38 -3.03 16.37
C GLN A 166 -22.23 -3.76 17.08
N GLY A 167 -22.41 -4.02 18.38
CA GLY A 167 -21.42 -4.69 19.21
C GLY A 167 -20.33 -3.74 19.70
N SER A 168 -19.14 -4.27 19.94
CA SER A 168 -18.00 -3.45 20.36
C SER A 168 -17.43 -2.70 19.16
N GLY A 169 -17.27 -1.38 19.31
CA GLY A 169 -16.62 -0.52 18.32
C GLY A 169 -15.20 -0.16 18.75
N THR A 170 -14.24 -0.21 17.82
CA THR A 170 -12.86 0.25 18.05
C THR A 170 -12.52 1.35 17.05
N CYS A 171 -12.09 2.49 17.58
CA CYS A 171 -11.68 3.66 16.81
C CYS A 171 -10.24 3.49 16.33
N LEU A 172 -10.04 3.60 15.02
CA LEU A 172 -8.77 3.59 14.31
C LEU A 172 -8.49 5.02 13.84
N GLN A 173 -7.35 5.57 14.20
CA GLN A 173 -6.96 6.94 13.84
C GLN A 173 -5.61 6.94 13.09
N PRO A 174 -5.36 7.94 12.23
CA PRO A 174 -4.01 8.19 11.75
C PRO A 174 -3.04 8.41 12.93
N GLU A 175 -1.87 7.78 12.87
CA GLU A 175 -0.82 7.88 13.91
C GLU A 175 0.37 8.72 13.45
N GLN A 176 0.56 8.82 12.14
CA GLN A 176 1.61 9.61 11.50
C GLN A 176 1.08 10.24 10.21
N GLU A 177 1.83 11.19 9.67
CA GLU A 177 1.52 11.84 8.39
C GLU A 177 2.72 11.78 7.46
N VAL A 178 2.48 11.60 6.16
CA VAL A 178 3.51 11.67 5.11
C VAL A 178 3.06 12.55 3.96
N MET A 179 4.01 13.22 3.32
CA MET A 179 3.73 14.01 2.12
C MET A 179 3.83 13.14 0.87
N VAL A 180 2.72 12.98 0.15
CA VAL A 180 2.68 12.24 -1.12
C VAL A 180 2.16 13.19 -2.18
N ASP A 181 2.98 13.50 -3.19
CA ASP A 181 2.64 14.44 -4.28
C ASP A 181 2.10 15.81 -3.82
N GLY A 182 2.63 16.33 -2.72
CA GLY A 182 2.23 17.62 -2.17
C GLY A 182 0.96 17.57 -1.33
N GLU A 183 0.38 16.39 -1.11
CA GLU A 183 -0.73 16.18 -0.19
C GLU A 183 -0.25 15.55 1.12
N LEU A 184 -0.78 16.03 2.24
CA LEU A 184 -0.53 15.46 3.56
C LEU A 184 -1.47 14.27 3.79
N VAL A 185 -0.90 13.08 3.92
CA VAL A 185 -1.63 11.82 4.06
C VAL A 185 -1.46 11.29 5.48
N GLY A 186 -2.56 11.19 6.22
CA GLY A 186 -2.59 10.48 7.50
C GLY A 186 -2.45 8.96 7.29
N VAL A 187 -1.68 8.29 8.15
CA VAL A 187 -1.43 6.85 8.09
C VAL A 187 -1.60 6.25 9.48
N GLY A 188 -2.42 5.21 9.60
CA GLY A 188 -2.54 4.37 10.80
C GLY A 188 -2.14 2.93 10.48
N LEU A 189 -1.28 2.34 11.31
CA LEU A 189 -0.72 1.00 11.10
C LEU A 189 -1.15 0.09 12.26
N PHE A 190 -2.07 -0.84 11.99
CA PHE A 190 -2.63 -1.75 12.98
C PHE A 190 -2.22 -3.19 12.66
N PRO A 191 -0.98 -3.62 12.99
CA PRO A 191 -0.43 -4.91 12.58
C PRO A 191 -1.15 -6.14 13.16
N THR A 192 -1.98 -5.98 14.18
CA THR A 192 -2.58 -7.11 14.91
C THR A 192 -4.05 -6.92 15.24
N TYR A 193 -4.76 -8.04 15.47
CA TYR A 193 -6.19 -8.04 15.79
C TYR A 193 -6.47 -7.40 17.16
N SER A 194 -5.48 -7.35 18.05
CA SER A 194 -5.60 -6.67 19.35
C SER A 194 -5.93 -5.19 19.17
N GLU A 195 -5.36 -4.56 18.15
CA GLU A 195 -5.53 -3.14 17.84
C GLU A 195 -6.88 -2.85 17.17
N LEU A 196 -7.57 -3.89 16.67
CA LEU A 196 -8.90 -3.80 16.07
C LEU A 196 -10.04 -4.06 17.07
N GLY A 197 -9.75 -4.19 18.36
CA GLY A 197 -10.77 -4.49 19.38
C GLY A 197 -10.70 -5.90 19.95
N SER A 198 -9.50 -6.52 19.92
CA SER A 198 -9.14 -7.75 20.66
C SER A 198 -9.90 -9.04 20.33
N SER A 199 -10.90 -9.00 19.44
CA SER A 199 -11.67 -10.20 19.04
C SER A 199 -11.32 -10.73 17.65
N GLY A 200 -10.78 -9.89 16.74
CA GLY A 200 -10.65 -10.23 15.32
C GLY A 200 -11.99 -10.44 14.59
N SER A 201 -13.11 -10.43 15.32
CA SER A 201 -14.46 -10.69 14.80
C SER A 201 -15.07 -9.43 14.18
N ILE A 202 -14.42 -8.83 13.19
CA ILE A 202 -14.91 -7.59 12.56
C ILE A 202 -15.93 -7.91 11.48
N ARG A 203 -17.09 -7.24 11.50
CA ARG A 203 -18.19 -7.50 10.56
C ARG A 203 -18.81 -6.25 9.92
N SER A 204 -18.54 -5.07 10.46
CA SER A 204 -18.93 -3.81 9.83
C SER A 204 -17.96 -2.69 10.17
N VAL A 205 -17.91 -1.66 9.33
CA VAL A 205 -17.03 -0.50 9.53
C VAL A 205 -17.73 0.80 9.16
N ARG A 206 -17.36 1.88 9.83
CA ARG A 206 -17.91 3.22 9.60
C ARG A 206 -16.81 4.28 9.63
N GLN A 207 -16.89 5.27 8.78
CA GLN A 207 -16.05 6.46 8.89
C GLN A 207 -16.42 7.27 10.14
N GLY A 208 -15.40 7.86 10.77
CA GLY A 208 -15.53 8.57 12.02
C GLY A 208 -15.33 7.66 13.24
N CYS A 209 -15.17 8.32 14.38
CA CYS A 209 -15.29 7.71 15.70
C CYS A 209 -16.44 8.41 16.43
N ASP A 210 -17.41 7.60 16.88
CA ASP A 210 -18.56 8.06 17.65
C ASP A 210 -18.22 8.13 19.16
#